data_AF-A0A1F2R3S8-F1
#
_entry.id   AF-A0A1F2R3S8-F1
#
_cell.length_a   1.000
_cell.length_b   1.000
_cell.length_c   1.000
_cell.angle_alpha   90.00
_cell.angle_beta   90.00
_cell.angle_gamma   90.00
#
_symmetry.space_group_name_H-M   'P 1'
#
loop_
_entity.id
_entity.type
_entity.pdbx_description
1 polymer ?
#
loop_
_entity_poly.entity_id
_entity_poly.type
_entity_poly.pdbx_seq_one_letter_code
_entity_poly.pdbx_strand_id
1 'polypeptide(L)'
;MPEYGVRDKRGDFEPLISEDLFYRVQAILSGRVPSTAPGKRAHPDFSLRGFVRCESCGRGLTGSWSKGRNEYYAYYHCRPGCRAVNVTKAKLEGLFADELALLQPTPGYMRLLKESVLQIWKARKAAVRDEVANAERAAKAIQDKLDRLDEAFLFERSIDIETYDRHAEKLREELTLVRIRTGLQLLASD
;
A
#
# COMPACT_ATOMS: atom_id res chain seq x y z
N MET A 1 -39.26 8.03 -2.00
CA MET A 1 -39.64 9.45 -2.22
C MET A 1 -40.86 9.71 -1.39
N PRO A 2 -40.92 10.78 -0.60
CA PRO A 2 -42.10 11.05 0.18
C PRO A 2 -43.27 11.50 -0.73
N GLU A 3 -44.47 11.12 -0.33
CA GLU A 3 -45.68 10.99 -1.18
C GLU A 3 -46.41 12.32 -1.44
N TYR A 4 -45.90 13.44 -0.93
CA TYR A 4 -46.64 14.70 -0.81
C TYR A 4 -46.67 15.59 -2.07
N GLY A 5 -46.48 15.06 -3.28
CA GLY A 5 -46.80 15.76 -4.53
C GLY A 5 -46.02 17.06 -4.86
N VAL A 6 -45.14 17.54 -3.98
CA VAL A 6 -44.30 18.72 -4.22
C VAL A 6 -43.05 18.30 -4.98
N ARG A 7 -42.95 18.68 -6.25
CA ARG A 7 -41.75 18.55 -7.09
C ARG A 7 -41.19 19.94 -7.38
N ASP A 8 -39.88 20.08 -7.25
CA ASP A 8 -39.10 21.24 -7.74
C ASP A 8 -39.56 22.62 -7.24
N LYS A 9 -40.15 22.70 -6.04
CA LYS A 9 -40.44 23.98 -5.36
C LYS A 9 -39.43 24.26 -4.27
N ARG A 10 -38.82 25.45 -4.33
CA ARG A 10 -38.02 26.01 -3.25
C ARG A 10 -38.95 26.41 -2.10
N GLY A 11 -38.63 26.01 -0.87
CA GLY A 11 -39.37 26.46 0.31
C GLY A 11 -39.03 27.91 0.67
N ASP A 12 -39.94 28.59 1.38
CA ASP A 12 -39.79 29.99 1.79
C ASP A 12 -38.88 30.17 3.02
N PHE A 13 -37.88 29.30 3.19
CA PHE A 13 -36.96 29.29 4.32
C PHE A 13 -35.50 29.29 3.84
N GLU A 14 -34.63 29.86 4.67
CA GLU A 14 -33.19 29.85 4.41
C GLU A 14 -32.66 28.41 4.44
N PRO A 15 -31.97 27.93 3.39
CA PRO A 15 -31.47 26.57 3.34
C PRO A 15 -30.39 26.31 4.41
N LEU A 16 -30.50 25.18 5.11
CA LEU A 16 -29.51 24.75 6.12
C LEU A 16 -28.15 24.35 5.51
N ILE A 17 -28.18 23.88 4.25
CA ILE A 17 -27.00 23.43 3.50
C ILE A 17 -27.12 23.90 2.05
N SER A 18 -25.98 24.04 1.36
CA SER A 18 -25.99 24.39 -0.06
C SER A 18 -26.56 23.24 -0.91
N GLU A 19 -27.14 23.62 -2.05
CA GLU A 19 -27.66 22.68 -3.04
C GLU A 19 -26.56 21.77 -3.61
N ASP A 20 -25.36 22.32 -3.83
CA ASP A 20 -24.16 21.54 -4.20
C ASP A 20 -23.84 20.44 -3.18
N LEU A 21 -23.84 20.79 -1.88
CA LEU A 21 -23.56 19.83 -0.82
C LEU A 21 -24.64 18.74 -0.76
N PHE A 22 -25.91 19.12 -0.92
CA PHE A 22 -27.01 18.17 -0.98
C PHE A 22 -26.84 17.17 -2.14
N TYR A 23 -26.63 17.65 -3.36
CA TYR A 23 -26.49 16.76 -4.52
C TYR A 23 -25.24 15.89 -4.47
N ARG A 24 -24.12 16.39 -3.94
CA ARG A 24 -22.93 15.57 -3.69
C ARG A 24 -23.22 14.42 -2.73
N VAL A 25 -23.93 14.67 -1.64
CA VAL A 25 -24.32 13.61 -0.69
C VAL A 25 -25.31 12.64 -1.33
N GLN A 26 -26.29 13.10 -2.10
CA GLN A 26 -27.21 12.24 -2.84
C GLN A 26 -26.47 11.35 -3.86
N ALA A 27 -25.44 11.86 -4.53
CA ALA A 27 -24.61 11.09 -5.44
C ALA A 27 -23.82 9.98 -4.73
N ILE A 28 -23.33 10.24 -3.50
CA ILE A 28 -22.70 9.22 -2.65
C ILE A 28 -23.72 8.18 -2.17
N LEU A 29 -24.88 8.61 -1.65
CA LEU A 29 -25.92 7.72 -1.13
C LEU A 29 -26.56 6.83 -2.22
N SER A 30 -26.69 7.34 -3.44
CA SER A 30 -27.16 6.58 -4.61
C SER A 30 -26.10 5.64 -5.20
N GLY A 31 -24.87 5.64 -4.67
CA GLY A 31 -23.77 4.81 -5.16
C GLY A 31 -23.18 5.27 -6.50
N ARG A 32 -23.57 6.45 -7.00
CA ARG A 32 -23.02 7.05 -8.23
C ARG A 32 -21.59 7.57 -8.05
N VAL A 33 -21.19 7.80 -6.81
CA VAL A 33 -19.80 8.11 -6.42
C VAL A 33 -19.25 6.93 -5.63
N PRO A 34 -18.16 6.28 -6.10
CA PRO A 34 -17.48 5.25 -5.31
C PRO A 34 -17.02 5.86 -3.99
N SER A 35 -17.43 5.28 -2.87
CA SER A 35 -16.92 5.69 -1.57
C SER A 35 -15.42 5.36 -1.51
N THR A 36 -14.57 6.39 -1.54
CA THR A 36 -13.11 6.26 -1.46
C THR A 36 -12.64 5.89 -0.05
N ALA A 37 -13.48 6.10 0.96
CA ALA A 37 -13.22 5.65 2.31
C ALA A 37 -13.64 4.17 2.42
N PRO A 38 -12.71 3.22 2.63
CA PRO A 38 -13.09 1.89 3.06
C PRO A 38 -13.76 2.07 4.43
N GLY A 39 -15.10 2.11 4.46
CA GLY A 39 -15.84 2.24 5.70
C GLY A 39 -15.29 1.19 6.65
N LYS A 40 -14.83 1.59 7.86
CA LYS A 40 -14.06 0.76 8.80
C LYS A 40 -14.69 -0.64 8.90
N ARG A 41 -14.22 -1.57 8.06
CA ARG A 41 -14.75 -2.93 7.98
C ARG A 41 -14.32 -3.68 9.23
N ALA A 42 -13.09 -3.42 9.65
CA ALA A 42 -12.55 -3.79 10.94
C ALA A 42 -13.09 -2.87 12.03
N HIS A 43 -13.83 -3.46 12.96
CA HIS A 43 -14.13 -2.88 14.26
C HIS A 43 -13.21 -3.57 15.28
N PRO A 44 -12.51 -2.86 16.17
CA PRO A 44 -11.56 -3.47 17.11
C PRO A 44 -12.22 -4.60 17.94
N ASP A 45 -13.43 -4.37 18.43
CA ASP A 45 -14.17 -5.39 19.19
C ASP A 45 -14.79 -6.51 18.34
N PHE A 46 -14.88 -6.34 17.01
CA PHE A 46 -15.55 -7.29 16.12
C PHE A 46 -14.70 -7.52 14.87
N SER A 47 -13.57 -8.22 15.04
CA SER A 47 -12.58 -8.50 14.00
C SER A 47 -13.15 -9.27 12.81
N LEU A 48 -14.08 -10.20 13.06
CA LEU A 48 -14.72 -11.03 12.03
C LEU A 48 -15.85 -10.33 11.25
N ARG A 49 -16.15 -9.07 11.54
CA ARG A 49 -17.22 -8.30 10.87
C ARG A 49 -16.96 -8.20 9.38
N GLY A 50 -17.95 -8.54 8.56
CA GLY A 50 -17.87 -8.48 7.10
C GLY A 50 -17.03 -9.60 6.45
N PHE A 51 -16.22 -10.34 7.21
CA PHE A 51 -15.48 -11.50 6.73
C PHE A 51 -16.32 -12.77 6.75
N VAL A 52 -17.01 -13.03 7.88
CA VAL A 52 -17.93 -14.16 7.99
C VAL A 52 -19.24 -13.81 7.27
N ARG A 53 -19.69 -14.70 6.39
CA ARG A 53 -20.92 -14.51 5.59
C ARG A 53 -22.06 -15.36 6.13
N CYS A 54 -23.26 -14.80 6.09
CA CYS A 54 -24.49 -15.53 6.37
C CYS A 54 -24.82 -16.42 5.18
N GLU A 55 -24.96 -17.73 5.38
CA GLU A 55 -25.34 -18.68 4.33
C GLU A 55 -26.71 -18.33 3.72
N SER A 56 -27.69 -17.95 4.55
CA SER A 56 -29.05 -17.65 4.11
C SER A 56 -29.16 -16.45 3.16
N CYS A 57 -28.35 -15.40 3.32
CA CYS A 57 -28.47 -14.18 2.49
C CYS A 57 -27.18 -13.73 1.81
N GLY A 58 -26.07 -14.48 1.95
CA GLY A 58 -24.77 -14.21 1.34
C GLY A 58 -24.02 -12.97 1.85
N ARG A 59 -24.68 -12.13 2.67
CA ARG A 59 -24.11 -10.87 3.20
C ARG A 59 -23.20 -11.15 4.39
N GLY A 60 -22.17 -10.31 4.54
CA GLY A 60 -21.29 -10.33 5.70
C GLY A 60 -22.03 -10.01 7.01
N LEU A 61 -21.69 -10.74 8.07
CA LEU A 61 -22.22 -10.51 9.42
C LEU A 61 -21.77 -9.15 9.96
N THR A 62 -22.63 -8.57 10.80
CA THR A 62 -22.33 -7.39 11.61
C THR A 62 -22.04 -7.83 13.04
N GLY A 63 -21.44 -6.95 13.85
CA GLY A 63 -21.29 -7.14 15.28
C GLY A 63 -21.86 -5.95 16.06
N SER A 64 -22.46 -6.21 17.22
CA SER A 64 -22.89 -5.16 18.15
C SER A 64 -22.89 -5.66 19.59
N TRP A 65 -22.79 -4.71 20.51
CA TRP A 65 -23.05 -4.92 21.93
C TRP A 65 -24.56 -4.76 22.21
N SER A 66 -25.10 -5.65 23.04
CA SER A 66 -26.49 -5.60 23.52
C SER A 66 -26.49 -5.45 25.03
N LYS A 67 -27.22 -4.45 25.56
CA LYS A 67 -27.34 -4.23 27.00
C LYS A 67 -28.34 -5.23 27.61
N GLY A 68 -27.90 -6.01 28.58
CA GLY A 68 -28.76 -6.77 29.47
C GLY A 68 -29.00 -6.05 30.80
N ARG A 69 -29.60 -6.75 31.77
CA ARG A 69 -29.95 -6.18 33.08
C ARG A 69 -28.73 -5.62 33.83
N ASN A 70 -27.63 -6.37 33.83
CA ASN A 70 -26.43 -6.03 34.62
C ASN A 70 -25.22 -5.72 33.72
N GLU A 71 -25.10 -6.34 32.54
CA GLU A 71 -23.89 -6.29 31.71
C GLU A 71 -24.19 -6.11 30.22
N TYR A 72 -23.15 -5.96 29.41
CA TYR A 72 -23.24 -5.91 27.95
C TYR A 72 -22.76 -7.22 27.34
N TYR A 73 -23.48 -7.70 26.33
CA TYR A 73 -23.18 -8.95 25.64
C TYR A 73 -22.85 -8.67 24.18
N ALA A 74 -21.74 -9.20 23.67
CA ALA A 74 -21.31 -9.02 22.29
C ALA A 74 -21.82 -10.16 21.39
N TYR A 75 -22.41 -9.79 20.25
CA TYR A 75 -22.95 -10.73 19.27
C TYR A 75 -22.53 -10.38 17.85
N TYR A 76 -22.26 -11.42 17.06
CA TYR A 76 -22.31 -11.36 15.61
C TYR A 76 -23.70 -11.75 15.14
N HIS A 77 -24.28 -10.93 14.26
CA HIS A 77 -25.63 -11.15 13.78
C HIS A 77 -25.76 -10.74 12.31
N CYS A 78 -26.72 -11.36 11.65
CA CYS A 78 -27.09 -10.98 10.31
C CYS A 78 -27.84 -9.64 10.34
N ARG A 79 -27.71 -8.86 9.26
CA ARG A 79 -28.39 -7.57 9.11
C ARG A 79 -29.92 -7.71 9.24
N PRO A 80 -30.62 -6.63 9.65
CA PRO A 80 -32.07 -6.56 9.62
C PRO A 80 -32.63 -7.03 8.26
N GLY A 81 -33.72 -7.81 8.31
CA GLY A 81 -34.36 -8.41 7.13
C GLY A 81 -33.99 -9.86 6.83
N CYS A 82 -32.89 -10.40 7.36
CA CYS A 82 -32.59 -11.85 7.27
C CYS A 82 -32.65 -12.53 8.65
N ARG A 83 -31.94 -11.98 9.66
CA ARG A 83 -31.94 -12.48 11.05
C ARG A 83 -31.61 -13.99 11.24
N ALA A 84 -31.17 -14.70 10.21
CA ALA A 84 -30.89 -16.14 10.25
C ALA A 84 -29.70 -16.52 11.15
N VAL A 85 -28.78 -15.59 11.40
CA VAL A 85 -27.61 -15.80 12.26
C VAL A 85 -27.63 -14.78 13.40
N ASN A 86 -27.51 -15.28 14.62
CA ASN A 86 -27.22 -14.51 15.82
C ASN A 86 -26.39 -15.39 16.77
N VAL A 87 -25.11 -15.08 16.94
CA VAL A 87 -24.14 -15.90 17.68
C VAL A 87 -23.29 -15.02 18.59
N THR A 88 -22.96 -15.50 19.78
CA THR A 88 -22.10 -14.76 20.71
C THR A 88 -20.72 -14.54 20.09
N LYS A 89 -20.10 -13.39 20.38
CA LYS A 89 -18.73 -13.09 19.95
C LYS A 89 -17.75 -14.19 20.33
N ALA A 90 -17.79 -14.61 21.60
CA ALA A 90 -16.91 -15.66 22.12
C ALA A 90 -17.02 -16.98 21.34
N LYS A 91 -18.23 -17.40 20.98
CA LYS A 91 -18.43 -18.64 20.24
C LYS A 91 -17.89 -18.54 18.81
N LEU A 92 -18.22 -17.48 18.08
CA LEU A 92 -17.79 -17.35 16.68
C LEU A 92 -16.27 -17.16 16.57
N GLU A 93 -15.68 -16.38 17.45
CA GLU A 93 -14.23 -16.17 17.46
C GLU A 93 -13.46 -17.41 17.94
N GLY A 94 -14.02 -18.18 18.88
CA GLY A 94 -13.46 -19.47 19.27
C GLY A 94 -13.42 -20.45 18.10
N LEU A 95 -14.55 -20.65 17.42
CA LEU A 95 -14.60 -21.50 16.22
C LEU A 95 -13.62 -21.04 15.13
N PHE A 96 -13.49 -19.73 14.93
CA PHE A 96 -12.52 -19.19 13.98
C PHE A 96 -11.07 -19.46 14.41
N ALA A 97 -10.76 -19.33 15.69
CA ALA A 97 -9.43 -19.61 16.22
C ALA A 97 -9.06 -21.10 16.09
N ASP A 98 -10.02 -22.00 16.32
CA ASP A 98 -9.83 -23.44 16.16
C ASP A 98 -9.52 -23.80 14.70
N GLU A 99 -10.27 -23.25 13.74
CA GLU A 99 -9.99 -23.41 12.31
C GLU A 99 -8.62 -22.84 11.92
N LEU A 100 -8.26 -21.68 12.47
CA LEU A 100 -6.96 -21.07 12.21
C LEU A 100 -5.80 -21.91 12.78
N ALA A 101 -6.02 -22.63 13.87
CA ALA A 101 -5.03 -23.52 14.46
C ALA A 101 -4.71 -24.70 13.53
N LEU A 102 -5.68 -25.17 12.74
CA LEU A 102 -5.47 -26.24 11.74
C LEU A 102 -4.59 -25.79 10.57
N LEU A 103 -4.55 -24.48 10.30
CA LEU A 103 -3.76 -23.89 9.23
C LEU A 103 -2.35 -23.47 9.68
N GLN A 104 -1.98 -23.73 10.95
CA GLN A 104 -0.65 -23.40 11.44
C GLN A 104 0.41 -24.22 10.71
N PRO A 105 1.39 -23.56 10.07
CA PRO A 105 2.43 -24.30 9.37
C PRO A 105 3.26 -25.11 10.37
N THR A 106 3.67 -26.32 9.96
CA THR A 106 4.48 -27.16 10.83
C THR A 106 5.84 -26.51 11.14
N PRO A 107 6.48 -26.83 12.26
CA PRO A 107 7.82 -26.30 12.57
C PRO A 107 8.84 -26.57 11.46
N GLY A 108 8.73 -27.71 10.78
CA GLY A 108 9.57 -28.05 9.63
C GLY A 108 9.34 -27.12 8.43
N TYR A 109 8.08 -26.83 8.11
CA TYR A 109 7.74 -25.88 7.05
C TYR A 109 8.24 -24.47 7.38
N MET A 110 8.04 -24.01 8.62
CA MET A 110 8.51 -22.70 9.05
C MET A 110 10.03 -22.55 8.98
N ARG A 111 10.77 -23.62 9.29
CA ARG A 111 12.24 -23.65 9.11
C ARG A 111 12.62 -23.46 7.64
N LEU A 112 12.01 -24.24 6.73
CA LEU A 112 12.28 -24.15 5.30
C LEU A 112 11.89 -22.79 4.71
N LEU A 113 10.76 -22.22 5.14
CA LEU A 113 10.34 -20.88 4.76
C LEU A 113 11.38 -19.84 5.20
N LYS A 114 11.82 -19.89 6.45
CA LYS A 114 12.86 -18.99 6.98
C LYS A 114 14.16 -19.12 6.20
N GLU A 115 14.62 -20.34 5.95
CA GLU A 115 15.82 -20.59 5.16
C GLU A 115 15.66 -20.02 3.74
N SER A 116 14.54 -20.27 3.08
CA SER A 116 14.26 -19.77 1.73
C SER A 116 14.27 -18.24 1.67
N VAL A 117 13.60 -17.58 2.62
CA VAL A 117 13.58 -16.11 2.72
C VAL A 117 14.99 -15.56 2.94
N LEU A 118 15.77 -16.18 3.83
CA LEU A 118 17.15 -15.77 4.09
C LEU A 118 18.07 -15.98 2.88
N GLN A 119 17.89 -17.07 2.13
CA GLN A 119 18.66 -17.33 0.91
C GLN A 119 18.36 -16.28 -0.16
N ILE A 120 17.08 -16.01 -0.43
CA ILE A 120 16.66 -14.98 -1.39
C ILE A 120 17.19 -13.61 -0.97
N TRP A 121 17.09 -13.29 0.33
CA TRP A 121 17.61 -12.03 0.88
C TRP A 121 19.12 -11.89 0.68
N LYS A 122 19.88 -12.94 0.99
CA LYS A 122 21.35 -12.95 0.80
C LYS A 122 21.71 -12.81 -0.67
N ALA A 123 21.03 -13.52 -1.57
CA ALA A 123 21.26 -13.44 -3.01
C ALA A 123 20.98 -12.03 -3.54
N ARG A 124 19.86 -11.41 -3.12
CA ARG A 124 19.53 -10.02 -3.50
C ARG A 124 20.57 -9.04 -2.98
N LYS A 125 21.02 -9.18 -1.73
CA LYS A 125 22.06 -8.33 -1.14
C LYS A 125 23.41 -8.49 -1.85
N ALA A 126 23.76 -9.70 -2.27
CA ALA A 126 24.97 -9.95 -3.05
C ALA A 126 24.88 -9.28 -4.43
N ALA A 127 23.76 -9.44 -5.14
CA ALA A 127 23.55 -8.80 -6.44
C ALA A 127 23.68 -7.27 -6.37
N VAL A 128 23.07 -6.62 -5.38
CA VAL A 128 23.20 -5.16 -5.17
C VAL A 128 24.65 -4.77 -4.92
N ARG A 129 25.39 -5.53 -4.09
CA ARG A 129 26.82 -5.27 -3.84
C ARG A 129 27.65 -5.38 -5.11
N ASP A 130 27.41 -6.41 -5.91
CA ASP A 130 28.14 -6.62 -7.17
C ASP A 130 27.82 -5.52 -8.19
N GLU A 131 26.56 -5.08 -8.28
CA GLU A 131 26.14 -3.95 -9.11
C GLU A 131 26.82 -2.64 -8.69
N VAL A 132 26.84 -2.33 -7.39
CA VAL A 132 27.53 -1.14 -6.86
C VAL A 132 29.03 -1.21 -7.17
N ALA A 133 29.69 -2.35 -6.91
CA ALA A 133 31.10 -2.52 -7.20
C ALA A 133 31.42 -2.42 -8.71
N ASN A 134 30.52 -2.88 -9.58
CA ASN A 134 30.65 -2.70 -11.03
C ASN A 134 30.52 -1.23 -11.43
N ALA A 135 29.55 -0.52 -10.87
CA ALA A 135 29.33 0.89 -11.15
C ALA A 135 30.49 1.77 -10.66
N GLU A 136 31.04 1.49 -9.48
CA GLU A 136 32.24 2.16 -8.95
C GLU A 136 33.46 1.96 -9.86
N ARG A 137 33.67 0.72 -10.35
CA ARG A 137 34.75 0.43 -11.31
C ARG A 137 34.56 1.19 -12.62
N ALA A 138 33.34 1.26 -13.15
CA ALA A 138 33.04 2.02 -14.35
C ALA A 138 33.26 3.53 -14.14
N ALA A 139 32.80 4.08 -13.02
CA ALA A 139 33.02 5.47 -12.66
C ALA A 139 34.51 5.80 -12.55
N LYS A 140 35.31 4.93 -11.93
CA LYS A 140 36.76 5.08 -11.86
C LYS A 140 37.41 5.08 -13.24
N ALA A 141 37.01 4.16 -14.12
CA ALA A 141 37.56 4.13 -15.48
C ALA A 141 37.23 5.38 -16.30
N ILE A 142 36.09 6.03 -16.05
CA ILE A 142 35.74 7.33 -16.67
C ILE A 142 36.57 8.45 -16.05
N GLN A 143 36.76 8.45 -14.73
CA GLN A 143 37.62 9.41 -14.04
C GLN A 143 39.07 9.33 -14.54
N ASP A 144 39.64 8.13 -14.65
CA ASP A 144 41.00 7.93 -15.17
C ASP A 144 41.15 8.46 -16.62
N LYS A 145 40.07 8.48 -17.42
CA LYS A 145 40.09 9.10 -18.76
C LYS A 145 40.06 10.62 -18.71
N LEU A 146 39.30 11.20 -17.77
CA LEU A 146 39.30 12.64 -17.53
C LEU A 146 40.68 13.11 -17.08
N ASP A 147 41.31 12.38 -16.15
CA ASP A 147 42.63 12.72 -15.63
C ASP A 147 43.69 12.71 -16.76
N ARG A 148 43.64 11.72 -17.67
CA ARG A 148 44.49 11.70 -18.87
C ARG A 148 44.22 12.85 -19.83
N LEU A 149 42.97 13.25 -19.98
CA LEU A 149 42.59 14.38 -20.83
C LEU A 149 43.11 15.69 -20.24
N ASP A 150 43.04 15.85 -18.92
CA ASP A 150 43.62 16.97 -18.17
C ASP A 150 45.15 17.01 -18.32
N GLU A 151 45.82 15.85 -18.22
CA GLU A 151 47.28 15.76 -18.44
C GLU A 151 47.68 16.21 -19.85
N ALA A 152 46.99 15.70 -20.87
CA ALA A 152 47.23 16.03 -22.28
C ALA A 152 47.04 17.53 -22.58
N PHE A 153 46.06 18.17 -21.95
CA PHE A 153 45.78 19.60 -22.12
C PHE A 153 46.74 20.49 -21.33
N LEU A 154 46.92 20.23 -20.04
CA LEU A 154 47.66 21.12 -19.12
C LEU A 154 49.18 21.01 -19.27
N PHE A 155 49.71 19.80 -19.48
CA PHE A 155 51.14 19.55 -19.46
C PHE A 155 51.70 19.24 -20.85
N GLU A 156 51.05 18.34 -21.60
CA GLU A 156 51.55 17.95 -22.93
C GLU A 156 51.23 18.98 -24.02
N ARG A 157 50.16 19.79 -23.81
CA ARG A 157 49.62 20.75 -24.78
C ARG A 157 49.35 20.12 -26.15
N SER A 158 48.95 18.85 -26.16
CA SER A 158 48.73 18.07 -27.37
C SER A 158 47.34 18.24 -27.97
N ILE A 159 46.45 18.94 -27.27
CA ILE A 159 45.06 19.22 -27.65
C ILE A 159 44.68 20.68 -27.37
N ASP A 160 43.77 21.23 -28.20
CA ASP A 160 43.21 22.57 -28.02
C ASP A 160 42.01 22.58 -27.05
N ILE A 161 41.58 23.78 -26.66
CA ILE A 161 40.49 23.97 -25.68
C ILE A 161 39.12 23.48 -26.18
N GLU A 162 38.80 23.62 -27.48
CA GLU A 162 37.53 23.14 -28.02
C GLU A 162 37.50 21.61 -28.05
N THR A 163 38.62 20.98 -28.40
CA THR A 163 38.77 19.51 -28.35
C THR A 163 38.67 19.02 -26.91
N TYR A 164 39.36 19.65 -25.96
CA TYR A 164 39.26 19.31 -24.54
C TYR A 164 37.80 19.40 -24.05
N ASP A 165 37.14 20.54 -24.24
CA ASP A 165 35.78 20.79 -23.73
C ASP A 165 34.79 19.76 -24.27
N ARG A 166 34.82 19.47 -25.58
CA ARG A 166 33.95 18.48 -26.21
C ARG A 166 34.09 17.08 -25.61
N HIS A 167 35.32 16.63 -25.32
CA HIS A 167 35.57 15.30 -24.77
C HIS A 167 35.33 15.25 -23.25
N ALA A 168 35.68 16.32 -22.54
CA ALA A 168 35.47 16.44 -21.09
C ALA A 168 33.98 16.50 -20.73
N GLU A 169 33.18 17.25 -21.49
CA GLU A 169 31.73 17.36 -21.27
C GLU A 169 31.07 15.98 -21.37
N LYS A 170 31.38 15.23 -22.44
CA LYS A 170 30.85 13.87 -22.64
C LYS A 170 31.21 12.92 -21.51
N LEU A 171 32.48 12.92 -21.07
CA LEU A 171 32.93 12.03 -19.99
C LEU A 171 32.32 12.43 -18.64
N ARG A 172 32.16 13.74 -18.37
CA ARG A 172 31.50 14.23 -17.14
C ARG A 172 30.02 13.86 -17.12
N GLU A 173 29.33 13.93 -18.26
CA GLU A 173 27.94 13.48 -18.38
C GLU A 173 27.84 11.98 -18.09
N GLU A 174 28.67 11.15 -18.74
CA GLU A 174 28.73 9.70 -18.51
C GLU A 174 28.98 9.37 -17.03
N LEU A 175 29.92 10.06 -16.38
CA LEU A 175 30.23 9.89 -14.97
C LEU A 175 29.04 10.25 -14.06
N THR A 176 28.34 11.34 -14.40
CA THR A 176 27.16 11.80 -13.65
C THR A 176 26.02 10.78 -13.73
N LEU A 177 25.75 10.25 -14.93
CA LEU A 177 24.72 9.22 -15.14
C LEU A 177 25.02 7.94 -14.35
N VAL A 178 26.29 7.50 -14.34
CA VAL A 178 26.71 6.32 -13.55
C VAL A 178 26.50 6.57 -12.06
N ARG A 179 26.90 7.74 -11.54
CA ARG A 179 26.74 8.09 -10.11
C ARG A 179 25.28 8.19 -9.68
N ILE A 180 24.41 8.77 -10.50
CA ILE A 180 22.96 8.86 -10.22
C ILE A 180 22.36 7.45 -10.15
N ARG A 181 22.71 6.56 -11.10
CA ARG A 181 22.23 5.18 -11.10
C ARG A 181 22.61 4.43 -9.83
N THR A 182 23.88 4.54 -9.40
CA THR A 182 24.37 3.92 -8.16
C THR A 182 23.66 4.48 -6.93
N GLY A 183 23.45 5.81 -6.86
CA GLY A 183 22.75 6.45 -5.74
C GLY A 183 21.30 6.00 -5.60
N LEU A 184 20.57 5.87 -6.72
CA LEU A 184 19.19 5.36 -6.72
C LEU A 184 19.10 3.89 -6.30
N GLN A 185 20.09 3.07 -6.64
CA GLN A 185 20.13 1.66 -6.26
C GLN A 185 20.35 1.46 -4.75
N LEU A 186 21.22 2.27 -4.14
CA LEU A 186 21.47 2.22 -2.68
C LEU A 186 20.20 2.56 -1.88
N LEU A 187 19.47 3.59 -2.31
CA LEU A 187 18.20 4.00 -1.70
C LEU A 187 17.07 2.95 -1.83
N ALA A 188 17.13 2.09 -2.85
CA ALA A 188 16.15 1.03 -3.08
C ALA A 188 16.46 -0.27 -2.32
N SER A 189 17.60 -0.32 -1.62
CA SER A 189 18.08 -1.49 -0.88
C SER A 189 18.01 -1.36 0.66
N ASP A 190 17.63 -0.18 1.17
CA ASP A 190 17.27 0.09 2.57
C ASP A 190 15.77 -0.16 2.83
#